data_AF-A0A920PD07-F1
#
_entry.id   AF-A0A920PD07-F1
#
_cell.length_a   1.000
_cell.length_b   1.000
_cell.length_c   1.000
_cell.angle_alpha   90.00
_cell.angle_beta   90.00
_cell.angle_gamma   90.00
#
_symmetry.space_group_name_H-M   'P 1'
#
loop_
_entity.id
_entity.type
_entity.pdbx_description
1 polymer ?
#
loop_
_entity_poly.entity_id
_entity_poly.type
_entity_poly.pdbx_seq_one_letter_code
_entity_poly.pdbx_strand_id
1 'polypeptide(L)'
;MDKVTKEANIKAAEYGLEVVEVRIKRTDLPPEIANSIFNRMRTERERIAMEYRSEGKEEATKIRAETDKEKTILVAEAYKQEQAIRGEGDGMATKIYADAFNKDPKFYSFMRSMEAYKKSLKTDTTLLMSEDSDFLGFLNKSK
;
A
#
# COMPACT_ATOMS: atom_id res chain seq x y z
N MET A 1 -14.97 37.50 -41.64
CA MET A 1 -15.39 37.72 -43.05
C MET A 1 -15.79 39.18 -43.30
N ASP A 2 -16.23 39.89 -42.27
CA ASP A 2 -16.63 41.30 -42.32
C ASP A 2 -15.59 42.26 -42.91
N LYS A 3 -14.29 41.98 -42.69
CA LYS A 3 -13.20 42.77 -43.28
C LYS A 3 -13.20 42.67 -44.82
N VAL A 4 -13.38 41.46 -45.35
CA VAL A 4 -13.42 41.20 -46.79
C VAL A 4 -14.69 41.76 -47.42
N THR A 5 -15.83 41.64 -46.73
CA THR A 5 -17.11 42.21 -47.18
C THR A 5 -17.06 43.74 -47.27
N LYS A 6 -16.46 44.42 -46.27
CA LYS A 6 -16.31 45.89 -46.28
C LYS A 6 -15.41 46.36 -47.42
N GLU A 7 -14.27 45.70 -47.64
CA GLU A 7 -13.35 46.05 -48.74
C GLU A 7 -13.98 45.80 -50.12
N ALA A 8 -14.76 44.73 -50.28
CA ALA A 8 -15.51 44.46 -51.52
C ALA A 8 -16.63 45.47 -51.75
N ASN A 9 -17.34 45.90 -50.70
CA ASN A 9 -18.44 46.85 -50.81
C ASN A 9 -17.97 48.25 -51.22
N ILE A 10 -16.80 48.70 -50.76
CA ILE A 10 -16.21 49.98 -51.15
C ILE A 10 -15.97 50.04 -52.66
N LYS A 11 -15.44 48.96 -53.25
CA LYS A 11 -15.20 48.88 -54.70
C LYS A 11 -16.49 48.71 -55.51
N ALA A 12 -17.50 48.02 -54.95
CA ALA A 12 -18.78 47.81 -55.60
C ALA A 12 -19.64 49.09 -55.63
N ALA A 13 -19.52 49.94 -54.61
CA ALA A 13 -20.22 51.22 -54.52
C ALA A 13 -19.87 52.19 -55.65
N GLU A 14 -18.63 52.15 -56.19
CA GLU A 14 -18.22 52.93 -57.37
C GLU A 14 -19.01 52.57 -58.64
N TYR A 15 -19.57 51.36 -58.70
CA TYR A 15 -20.42 50.87 -59.79
C TYR A 15 -21.92 50.87 -59.43
N GLY A 16 -22.30 51.43 -58.27
CA GLY A 16 -23.68 51.47 -57.79
C GLY A 16 -24.22 50.13 -57.29
N LEU A 17 -23.34 49.19 -56.91
CA LEU A 17 -23.70 47.85 -56.43
C LEU A 17 -23.45 47.74 -54.91
N GLU A 18 -24.38 47.10 -54.19
CA GLU A 18 -24.28 46.84 -52.75
C GLU A 18 -23.98 45.35 -52.49
N VAL A 19 -22.89 45.08 -51.77
CA VAL A 19 -22.48 43.71 -51.42
C VAL A 19 -23.08 43.33 -50.06
N VAL A 20 -24.12 42.50 -50.08
CA VAL A 20 -24.85 42.06 -48.88
C VAL A 20 -24.05 41.04 -48.05
N GLU A 21 -23.41 40.06 -48.69
CA GLU A 21 -22.68 39.00 -47.98
C GLU A 21 -21.57 38.37 -48.85
N VAL A 22 -20.40 38.13 -48.26
CA VAL A 22 -19.32 37.36 -48.88
C VAL A 22 -19.14 36.05 -48.11
N ARG A 23 -19.37 34.93 -48.79
CA ARG A 23 -19.13 33.58 -48.26
C ARG A 23 -18.05 32.87 -49.05
N ILE A 24 -17.19 32.14 -48.35
CA ILE A 24 -16.24 31.24 -48.98
C ILE A 24 -17.01 29.96 -49.34
N LYS A 25 -17.12 29.68 -50.64
CA LYS A 25 -17.85 28.52 -51.14
C LYS A 25 -17.06 27.21 -50.99
N ARG A 26 -15.74 27.26 -51.18
CA ARG A 26 -14.86 26.09 -51.07
C ARG A 26 -13.39 26.53 -50.92
N THR A 27 -12.69 25.95 -49.94
CA THR A 27 -11.23 26.09 -49.78
C THR A 27 -10.58 24.73 -50.02
N ASP A 28 -10.55 24.28 -51.26
CA ASP A 28 -9.84 23.04 -51.55
C ASP A 28 -8.34 23.31 -51.55
N LEU A 29 -7.62 22.54 -50.74
CA LEU A 29 -6.18 22.40 -50.89
C LEU A 29 -5.91 21.44 -52.06
N PRO A 30 -4.90 21.69 -52.91
CA PRO A 30 -4.49 20.73 -53.92
C PRO A 30 -4.23 19.35 -53.28
N PRO A 31 -4.76 18.26 -53.85
CA PRO A 31 -4.71 16.93 -53.23
C PRO A 31 -3.27 16.43 -53.00
N GLU A 32 -2.32 16.86 -53.82
CA GLU A 32 -0.89 16.55 -53.65
C GLU A 32 -0.31 17.10 -52.34
N ILE A 33 -0.70 18.31 -51.93
CA ILE A 33 -0.19 18.96 -50.71
C ILE A 33 -0.94 18.45 -49.48
N ALA A 34 -2.24 18.16 -49.63
CA ALA A 34 -3.09 17.69 -48.54
C ALA A 34 -2.53 16.41 -47.89
N ASN A 35 -2.13 15.41 -48.70
CA ASN A 35 -1.61 14.13 -48.19
C ASN A 35 -0.36 14.30 -47.32
N SER A 36 0.58 15.17 -47.71
CA SER A 36 1.79 15.44 -46.95
C SER A 36 1.49 16.09 -45.59
N ILE A 37 0.56 17.06 -45.58
CA ILE A 37 0.15 17.73 -44.34
C ILE A 37 -0.60 16.76 -43.42
N PHE A 38 -1.50 15.93 -43.95
CA PHE A 38 -2.22 14.92 -43.16
C PHE A 38 -1.26 13.89 -42.54
N ASN A 39 -0.26 13.42 -43.28
CA ASN A 39 0.75 12.50 -42.75
C ASN A 39 1.60 13.15 -41.64
N ARG A 40 1.97 14.42 -41.82
CA ARG A 40 2.67 15.19 -40.77
C ARG A 40 1.80 15.37 -39.53
N MET A 41 0.52 15.71 -39.69
CA MET A 41 -0.41 15.84 -38.57
C MET A 41 -0.61 14.53 -37.82
N ARG A 42 -0.71 13.39 -38.53
CA ARG A 42 -0.80 12.07 -37.90
C ARG A 42 0.44 11.75 -37.08
N THR A 43 1.62 11.94 -37.66
CA THR A 43 2.90 11.69 -36.99
C THR A 43 3.03 12.55 -35.74
N GLU A 44 2.66 13.84 -35.83
CA GLU A 44 2.70 14.74 -34.67
C GLU A 44 1.70 14.32 -33.59
N ARG A 45 0.49 13.91 -33.97
CA ARG A 45 -0.50 13.37 -33.02
C ARG A 45 -0.02 12.09 -32.35
N GLU A 46 0.61 11.19 -33.09
CA GLU A 46 1.20 9.96 -32.56
C GLU A 46 2.35 10.27 -31.60
N ARG A 47 3.21 11.24 -31.94
CA ARG A 47 4.29 11.73 -31.07
C ARG A 47 3.75 12.27 -29.75
N ILE A 48 2.77 13.18 -29.81
CA ILE A 48 2.12 13.76 -28.63
C ILE A 48 1.44 12.67 -27.78
N ALA A 49 0.77 11.71 -28.40
CA ALA A 49 0.15 10.60 -27.67
C ALA A 49 1.18 9.70 -26.98
N MET A 50 2.33 9.45 -27.61
CA MET A 50 3.43 8.70 -26.98
C MET A 50 4.06 9.46 -25.83
N GLU A 51 4.24 10.77 -25.96
CA GLU A 51 4.74 11.65 -24.92
C GLU A 51 3.85 11.58 -23.67
N TYR A 52 2.54 11.83 -23.82
CA TYR A 52 1.58 11.72 -22.70
C TYR A 52 1.52 10.33 -22.06
N ARG A 53 1.62 9.26 -22.86
CA ARG A 53 1.67 7.89 -22.30
C ARG A 53 2.95 7.63 -21.52
N SER A 54 4.07 8.20 -21.96
CA SER A 54 5.36 8.05 -21.30
C SER A 54 5.37 8.81 -19.97
N GLU A 55 4.89 10.06 -19.97
CA GLU A 55 4.71 10.86 -18.75
C GLU A 55 3.76 10.17 -17.76
N GLY A 56 2.60 9.70 -18.25
CA GLY A 56 1.65 8.97 -17.40
C GLY A 56 2.22 7.68 -16.81
N LYS A 57 3.08 6.98 -17.57
CA LYS A 57 3.76 5.77 -17.07
C LYS A 57 4.85 6.09 -16.06
N GLU A 58 5.60 7.16 -16.28
CA GLU A 58 6.63 7.64 -15.36
C GLU A 58 6.00 8.02 -14.02
N GLU A 59 4.98 8.87 -14.03
CA GLU A 59 4.30 9.31 -12.81
C GLU A 59 3.63 8.14 -12.09
N ALA A 60 2.98 7.23 -12.81
CA ALA A 60 2.42 6.01 -12.21
C ALA A 60 3.50 5.12 -11.57
N THR A 61 4.68 5.04 -12.16
CA THR A 61 5.80 4.24 -11.62
C THR A 61 6.35 4.89 -10.36
N LYS A 62 6.49 6.22 -10.35
CA LYS A 62 6.92 7.01 -9.20
C LYS A 62 5.95 6.85 -8.02
N ILE A 63 4.65 7.03 -8.26
CA ILE A 63 3.61 6.88 -7.23
C ILE A 63 3.64 5.47 -6.64
N ARG A 64 3.74 4.43 -7.48
CA ARG A 64 3.83 3.03 -6.99
C ARG A 64 5.07 2.80 -6.14
N ALA A 65 6.23 3.25 -6.59
CA ALA A 65 7.48 3.09 -5.84
C ALA A 65 7.43 3.80 -4.48
N GLU A 66 6.85 4.99 -4.43
CA GLU A 66 6.65 5.74 -3.18
C GLU A 66 5.67 5.02 -2.24
N THR A 67 4.53 4.55 -2.79
CA THR A 67 3.54 3.78 -2.03
C THR A 67 4.12 2.48 -1.47
N ASP A 68 4.92 1.76 -2.25
CA ASP A 68 5.55 0.51 -1.81
C ASP A 68 6.56 0.75 -0.68
N LYS A 69 7.32 1.85 -0.77
CA LYS A 69 8.23 2.29 0.28
C LYS A 69 7.45 2.63 1.56
N GLU A 70 6.41 3.44 1.47
CA GLU A 70 5.58 3.83 2.62
C GLU A 70 4.92 2.62 3.28
N LYS A 71 4.35 1.71 2.48
CA LYS A 71 3.79 0.45 2.97
C LYS A 71 4.82 -0.36 3.75
N THR A 72 6.03 -0.47 3.23
CA THR A 72 7.11 -1.22 3.89
C THR A 72 7.49 -0.59 5.22
N ILE A 73 7.61 0.74 5.27
CA ILE A 73 7.89 1.48 6.51
C ILE A 73 6.77 1.29 7.52
N LEU A 74 5.51 1.40 7.09
CA LEU A 74 4.34 1.26 7.96
C LEU A 74 4.28 -0.14 8.58
N VAL A 75 4.49 -1.19 7.78
CA VAL A 75 4.51 -2.58 8.28
C VAL A 75 5.68 -2.79 9.24
N ALA A 76 6.86 -2.24 8.93
CA ALA A 76 8.02 -2.34 9.81
C ALA A 76 7.81 -1.63 11.16
N GLU A 77 7.21 -0.43 11.16
CA GLU A 77 6.91 0.29 12.39
C GLU A 77 5.82 -0.41 13.21
N ALA A 78 4.77 -0.93 12.55
CA ALA A 78 3.75 -1.74 13.20
C ALA A 78 4.34 -3.00 13.85
N TYR A 79 5.23 -3.70 13.15
CA TYR A 79 5.91 -4.88 13.69
C TYR A 79 6.82 -4.52 14.88
N LYS A 80 7.59 -3.43 14.77
CA LYS A 80 8.42 -2.92 15.86
C LYS A 80 7.58 -2.59 17.10
N GLN A 81 6.43 -1.93 16.93
CA GLN A 81 5.50 -1.63 18.01
C GLN A 81 4.91 -2.90 18.63
N GLU A 82 4.51 -3.87 17.81
CA GLU A 82 4.03 -5.17 18.29
C GLU A 82 5.08 -5.86 19.17
N GLN A 83 6.34 -5.93 18.70
CA GLN A 83 7.43 -6.56 19.44
C GLN A 83 7.74 -5.82 20.74
N ALA A 84 7.70 -4.48 20.74
CA ALA A 84 7.86 -3.69 21.95
C ALA A 84 6.77 -4.01 22.99
N ILE A 85 5.50 -4.00 22.59
CA ILE A 85 4.37 -4.30 23.48
C ILE A 85 4.44 -5.73 24.01
N ARG A 86 4.79 -6.71 23.15
CA ARG A 86 5.00 -8.09 23.58
C ARG A 86 6.14 -8.19 24.60
N GLY A 87 7.28 -7.55 24.32
CA GLY A 87 8.43 -7.55 25.21
C GLY A 87 8.13 -6.90 26.57
N GLU A 88 7.39 -5.80 26.59
CA GLU A 88 6.90 -5.16 27.81
C GLU A 88 5.94 -6.08 28.59
N GLY A 89 5.02 -6.74 27.89
CA GLY A 89 4.09 -7.72 28.47
C GLY A 89 4.81 -8.91 29.10
N ASP A 90 5.76 -9.51 28.39
CA ASP A 90 6.56 -10.63 28.89
C ASP A 90 7.45 -10.21 30.07
N GLY A 91 8.01 -9.00 30.02
CA GLY A 91 8.78 -8.41 31.11
C GLY A 91 7.92 -8.19 32.36
N MET A 92 6.73 -7.62 32.20
CA MET A 92 5.76 -7.45 33.31
C MET A 92 5.30 -8.78 33.88
N ALA A 93 4.98 -9.76 33.03
CA ALA A 93 4.59 -11.10 33.47
C ALA A 93 5.71 -11.75 34.28
N THR A 94 6.95 -11.74 33.77
CA THR A 94 8.12 -12.29 34.45
C THR A 94 8.37 -11.59 35.78
N LYS A 95 8.23 -10.26 35.84
CA LYS A 95 8.35 -9.50 37.08
C LYS A 95 7.29 -9.89 38.11
N ILE A 96 6.01 -9.97 37.72
CA ILE A 96 4.92 -10.39 38.60
C ILE A 96 5.16 -11.82 39.10
N TYR A 97 5.61 -12.73 38.23
CA TYR A 97 5.97 -14.09 38.62
C TYR A 97 7.11 -14.09 39.63
N ALA A 98 8.20 -13.36 39.38
CA ALA A 98 9.33 -13.25 40.32
C ALA A 98 8.92 -12.65 41.67
N ASP A 99 8.12 -11.59 41.65
CA ASP A 99 7.59 -10.94 42.87
C ASP A 99 6.67 -11.90 43.65
N ALA A 100 5.87 -12.71 42.95
CA ALA A 100 5.05 -13.74 43.57
C ALA A 100 5.90 -14.90 44.12
N PHE A 101 6.96 -15.32 43.42
CA PHE A 101 7.88 -16.38 43.87
C PHE A 101 8.65 -15.96 45.12
N ASN A 102 9.06 -14.70 45.22
CA ASN A 102 9.80 -14.18 46.37
C ASN A 102 8.95 -14.09 47.65
N LYS A 103 7.61 -14.09 47.56
CA LYS A 103 6.74 -14.04 48.75
C LYS A 103 6.77 -15.34 49.57
N ASP A 104 6.79 -16.50 48.92
CA ASP A 104 6.99 -17.80 49.58
C ASP A 104 7.52 -18.85 48.58
N PRO A 105 8.85 -19.07 48.55
CA PRO A 105 9.48 -20.06 47.68
C PRO A 105 9.05 -21.51 47.97
N LYS A 106 8.71 -21.82 49.23
CA LYS A 106 8.31 -23.18 49.64
C LYS A 106 6.89 -23.49 49.21
N PHE A 107 5.96 -22.54 49.37
CA PHE A 107 4.58 -22.70 48.90
C PHE A 107 4.49 -22.84 47.38
N TYR A 108 5.32 -22.09 46.63
CA TYR A 108 5.37 -22.21 45.18
C TYR A 108 5.89 -23.58 44.69
N SER A 109 7.02 -24.05 45.23
CA SER A 109 7.59 -25.35 44.84
C SER A 109 6.61 -26.50 45.12
N PHE A 110 5.83 -26.40 46.19
CA PHE A 110 4.70 -27.29 46.47
C PHE A 110 3.56 -27.15 45.46
N MET A 111 3.08 -25.94 45.18
CA MET A 111 1.96 -25.74 44.25
C MET A 111 2.32 -26.15 42.82
N ARG A 112 3.58 -25.94 42.41
CA ARG A 112 4.06 -26.28 41.08
C ARG A 112 4.30 -27.78 40.90
N SER A 113 4.77 -28.47 41.95
CA SER A 113 4.81 -29.94 41.95
C SER A 113 3.40 -30.53 41.92
N MET A 114 2.44 -29.97 42.66
CA MET A 114 1.02 -30.38 42.61
C MET A 114 0.36 -30.18 41.23
N GLU A 115 0.67 -29.08 40.55
CA GLU A 115 0.21 -28.84 39.18
C GLU A 115 0.84 -29.82 38.18
N ALA A 116 2.13 -30.12 38.35
CA ALA A 116 2.84 -31.11 37.55
C ALA A 116 2.26 -32.52 37.77
N TYR A 117 1.92 -32.88 39.02
CA TYR A 117 1.20 -34.11 39.34
C TYR A 117 -0.15 -34.17 38.64
N LYS A 118 -0.95 -33.09 38.73
CA LYS A 118 -2.27 -33.03 38.06
C LYS A 118 -2.17 -33.15 36.54
N LYS A 119 -1.09 -32.62 35.93
CA LYS A 119 -0.91 -32.64 34.48
C LYS A 119 -0.35 -33.96 33.95
N SER A 120 0.45 -34.67 34.76
CA SER A 120 1.10 -35.94 34.41
C SER A 120 0.27 -37.18 34.79
N LEU A 121 -0.47 -37.12 35.90
CA LEU A 121 -1.34 -38.19 36.40
C LEU A 121 -2.76 -38.04 35.84
N LYS A 122 -2.92 -38.24 34.52
CA LYS A 122 -4.24 -38.41 33.91
C LYS A 122 -4.72 -39.85 34.10
N THR A 123 -6.04 -40.06 33.98
CA THR A 123 -6.68 -41.37 33.98
C THR A 123 -5.99 -42.26 32.93
N ASP A 124 -5.36 -43.35 33.38
CA ASP A 124 -4.52 -44.31 32.63
C ASP A 124 -2.99 -44.06 32.51
N THR A 125 -2.37 -43.24 33.36
CA THR A 125 -0.88 -43.15 33.41
C THR A 125 -0.28 -44.11 34.44
N THR A 126 0.49 -45.12 34.01
CA THR A 126 1.39 -45.90 34.90
C THR A 126 2.78 -45.25 34.94
N LEU A 127 3.11 -44.60 36.06
CA LEU A 127 4.42 -43.98 36.28
C LEU A 127 5.36 -44.98 36.96
N LEU A 128 6.50 -45.29 36.34
CA LEU A 128 7.59 -46.06 36.97
C LEU A 128 8.71 -45.08 37.35
N MET A 129 8.92 -44.84 38.64
CA MET A 129 9.96 -43.95 39.15
C MET A 129 10.67 -44.57 40.37
N SER A 130 11.95 -44.28 40.55
CA SER A 130 12.72 -44.68 41.73
C SER A 130 12.30 -43.88 42.98
N GLU A 131 12.36 -44.49 44.16
CA GLU A 131 11.94 -43.88 45.44
C GLU A 131 12.68 -42.57 45.78
N ASP A 132 13.88 -42.38 45.24
CA ASP A 132 14.72 -41.17 45.42
C ASP A 132 14.43 -40.03 44.45
N SER A 133 13.36 -40.12 43.65
CA SER A 133 13.02 -39.07 42.70
C SER A 133 12.53 -37.80 43.43
N ASP A 134 13.17 -36.66 43.16
CA ASP A 134 12.75 -35.32 43.63
C ASP A 134 11.28 -35.02 43.27
N PHE A 135 10.79 -35.64 42.20
CA PHE A 135 9.40 -35.55 41.79
C PHE A 135 8.43 -36.15 42.82
N LEU A 136 8.79 -37.11 43.67
CA LEU A 136 7.89 -37.67 44.71
C LEU A 136 8.18 -37.11 46.11
N GLY A 137 9.09 -36.15 46.25
CA GLY A 137 9.55 -35.66 47.56
C GLY A 137 8.45 -35.12 48.48
N PHE A 138 7.36 -34.57 47.92
CA PHE A 138 6.19 -34.12 48.69
C PHE A 138 5.16 -35.21 49.00
N LEU A 139 5.19 -36.34 48.27
CA LEU A 139 4.32 -37.51 48.50
C LEU A 139 4.96 -38.53 49.46
N ASN A 140 6.29 -38.65 49.44
CA ASN A 140 7.05 -39.61 50.27
C ASN A 140 7.30 -39.13 51.71
N LYS A 141 7.12 -37.84 52.02
CA LYS A 141 7.23 -37.30 53.39
C LYS A 141 5.90 -37.42 54.15
N SER A 142 5.45 -38.64 54.41
CA SER A 142 4.46 -38.93 55.45
C SER A 142 5.08 -39.92 56.44
N LYS A 143 5.55 -39.39 57.57
CA LYS A 143 5.81 -40.11 58.81
C LYS A 143 5.21 -39.31 59.94
#